data_AF-A0A7W7PIM8-F1
#
_entry.id   AF-A0A7W7PIM8-F1
#
_cell.length_a   1.000
_cell.length_b   1.000
_cell.length_c   1.000
_cell.angle_alpha   90.00
_cell.angle_beta   90.00
_cell.angle_gamma   90.00
#
_symmetry.space_group_name_H-M   'P 1'
#
loop_
_entity.id
_entity.type
_entity.pdbx_description
1 polymer ?
#
loop_
_entity_poly.entity_id
_entity_poly.type
_entity_poly.pdbx_seq_one_letter_code
_entity_poly.pdbx_strand_id
1 'polypeptide(L)'
;MSFFAPLGSLLSHLADTLHPLCGASATAAAIVTLTVCVRLALHPLARAAARGERARAELAPKLAELKRKHGKNPERLQRAASELYAKEGTSPLAGFLPTLVQLPVFFVMYRLFSTGKGGRALLDHTLWGAPLGGRWADALGHGGPVGAQGLVYLGLFVLVGAVATWTYRRNRKAAADRPAPAAGEAALPGAAVMAKVAPLLSFGTLITAAVVPLAAGLYLVTTTTWTAVERAYLQRARTPRPAAAIDAK
;
A
#
# COMPACT_ATOMS: atom_id res chain seq x y z
N MET A 1 22.68 17.78 -13.12
CA MET A 1 21.42 18.36 -13.59
C MET A 1 20.27 17.63 -12.93
N SER A 2 19.47 18.31 -12.10
CA SER A 2 18.48 17.65 -11.25
C SER A 2 17.31 17.14 -12.09
N PHE A 3 17.30 15.83 -12.39
CA PHE A 3 16.21 15.09 -13.04
C PHE A 3 14.82 15.34 -12.40
N PHE A 4 14.77 15.88 -11.18
CA PHE A 4 13.56 16.06 -10.39
C PHE A 4 13.18 17.52 -10.10
N ALA A 5 13.93 18.52 -10.61
CA ALA A 5 13.43 19.89 -10.74
C ALA A 5 12.05 19.99 -11.42
N PRO A 6 11.72 19.19 -12.47
CA PRO A 6 10.39 19.22 -13.08
C PRO A 6 9.25 18.79 -12.14
N LEU A 7 9.52 18.02 -11.07
CA LEU A 7 8.47 17.53 -10.18
C LEU A 7 7.93 18.65 -9.28
N GLY A 8 8.82 19.51 -8.76
CA GLY A 8 8.42 20.67 -7.98
C GLY A 8 7.64 21.67 -8.81
N SER A 9 8.11 21.97 -10.03
CA SER A 9 7.40 22.86 -10.95
C SER A 9 6.05 22.29 -11.40
N LEU A 10 5.97 20.97 -11.61
CA LEU A 10 4.72 20.30 -11.94
C LEU A 10 3.71 20.42 -10.79
N LEU A 11 4.14 20.22 -9.54
CA LEU A 11 3.27 20.35 -8.39
C LEU A 11 2.79 21.79 -8.19
N SER A 12 3.65 22.79 -8.37
CA SER A 12 3.26 24.20 -8.34
C SER A 12 2.26 24.54 -9.46
N HIS A 13 2.51 24.10 -10.69
CA HIS A 13 1.57 24.30 -11.80
C HIS A 13 0.22 23.61 -11.55
N LEU A 14 0.22 22.42 -10.95
CA LEU A 14 -1.01 21.75 -10.52
C LEU A 14 -1.72 22.53 -9.41
N ALA A 15 -0.99 23.11 -8.46
CA ALA A 15 -1.58 23.96 -7.43
C ALA A 15 -2.18 25.24 -8.03
N ASP A 16 -1.50 25.91 -8.96
CA ASP A 16 -2.00 27.13 -9.61
C ASP A 16 -3.26 26.86 -10.44
N THR A 17 -3.30 25.74 -11.16
CA THR A 17 -4.48 25.32 -11.93
C THR A 17 -5.66 24.92 -11.05
N LEU A 18 -5.41 24.38 -9.86
CA LEU A 18 -6.44 24.04 -8.87
C LEU A 18 -6.81 25.22 -7.96
N HIS A 19 -6.01 26.29 -7.94
CA HIS A 19 -6.24 27.49 -7.13
C HIS A 19 -7.63 28.12 -7.30
N PRO A 20 -8.19 28.31 -8.52
CA PRO A 20 -9.53 28.87 -8.68
C PRO A 20 -10.64 27.98 -8.09
N LEU A 21 -10.40 26.68 -7.93
CA LEU A 21 -11.39 25.72 -7.41
C LEU A 21 -11.22 25.47 -5.90
N CYS A 22 -9.98 25.46 -5.40
CA CYS A 22 -9.64 24.99 -4.06
C CYS A 22 -9.05 26.08 -3.15
N GLY A 23 -8.77 27.28 -3.66
CA GLY A 23 -8.22 28.42 -2.91
C GLY A 23 -6.96 28.05 -2.12
N ALA A 24 -6.94 28.34 -0.83
CA ALA A 24 -5.82 28.01 0.07
C ALA A 24 -5.46 26.50 0.06
N SER A 25 -6.43 25.63 -0.20
CA SER A 25 -6.26 24.17 -0.19
C SER A 25 -5.71 23.61 -1.51
N ALA A 26 -5.42 24.45 -2.49
CA ALA A 26 -4.99 24.01 -3.82
C ALA A 26 -3.73 23.15 -3.79
N THR A 27 -2.77 23.45 -2.92
CA THR A 27 -1.55 22.65 -2.75
C THR A 27 -1.85 21.26 -2.19
N ALA A 28 -2.80 21.15 -1.27
CA ALA A 28 -3.26 19.86 -0.76
C ALA A 28 -3.94 19.03 -1.86
N ALA A 29 -4.81 19.67 -2.65
CA ALA A 29 -5.47 19.05 -3.79
C ALA A 29 -4.47 18.62 -4.87
N ALA A 30 -3.42 19.40 -5.10
CA ALA A 30 -2.35 19.07 -6.03
C ALA A 30 -1.54 17.85 -5.56
N ILE A 31 -1.24 17.72 -4.27
CA ILE A 31 -0.58 16.52 -3.70
C ILE A 31 -1.45 15.27 -3.93
N VAL A 32 -2.75 15.35 -3.63
CA VAL A 32 -3.69 14.23 -3.82
C VAL A 32 -3.76 13.86 -5.31
N THR A 33 -3.94 14.85 -6.18
CA THR A 33 -4.05 14.66 -7.64
C THR A 33 -2.79 14.05 -8.21
N LEU A 34 -1.61 14.59 -7.88
CA LEU A 34 -0.32 14.04 -8.31
C LEU A 34 -0.16 12.59 -7.85
N THR A 35 -0.52 12.30 -6.59
CA THR A 35 -0.46 10.92 -6.05
C THR A 35 -1.35 9.97 -6.86
N VAL A 36 -2.58 10.39 -7.19
CA VAL A 36 -3.51 9.60 -8.01
C VAL A 36 -2.96 9.41 -9.43
N CYS A 37 -2.42 10.44 -10.07
CA CYS A 37 -1.81 10.33 -11.40
C CYS A 37 -0.64 9.34 -11.43
N VAL A 38 0.26 9.41 -10.44
CA VAL A 38 1.37 8.45 -10.30
C VAL A 38 0.83 7.02 -10.11
N ARG A 39 -0.18 6.85 -9.24
CA ARG A 39 -0.81 5.55 -9.01
C ARG A 39 -1.51 5.00 -10.24
N LEU A 40 -2.15 5.84 -11.05
CA LEU A 40 -2.73 5.49 -12.35
C LEU A 40 -1.65 5.03 -13.34
N ALA A 41 -0.54 5.76 -13.44
CA ALA A 41 0.58 5.37 -14.30
C ALA A 41 1.21 4.03 -13.87
N LEU A 42 1.21 3.74 -12.56
CA LEU A 42 1.68 2.48 -11.99
C LEU A 42 0.63 1.36 -12.01
N HIS A 43 -0.61 1.64 -12.40
CA HIS A 43 -1.69 0.66 -12.45
C HIS A 43 -1.39 -0.60 -13.29
N PRO A 44 -0.79 -0.54 -14.50
CA PRO A 44 -0.43 -1.75 -15.25
C PRO A 44 0.57 -2.63 -14.49
N LEU A 45 1.51 -2.02 -13.77
CA LEU A 45 2.47 -2.72 -12.94
C LEU A 45 1.78 -3.36 -11.72
N ALA A 46 0.85 -2.64 -11.08
CA ALA A 46 0.04 -3.19 -10.00
C ALA A 46 -0.84 -4.37 -10.46
N ARG A 47 -1.39 -4.33 -11.68
CA ARG A 47 -2.09 -5.45 -12.31
C ARG A 47 -1.17 -6.65 -12.50
N ALA A 48 0.06 -6.44 -12.98
CA ALA A 48 1.05 -7.50 -13.13
C ALA A 48 1.40 -8.14 -11.78
N ALA A 49 1.60 -7.34 -10.74
CA ALA A 49 1.86 -7.82 -9.38
C ALA A 49 0.68 -8.64 -8.84
N ALA A 50 -0.56 -8.15 -9.05
CA ALA A 50 -1.76 -8.87 -8.65
C ALA A 50 -1.92 -10.21 -9.38
N ARG A 51 -1.50 -10.33 -10.65
CA ARG A 51 -1.48 -11.61 -11.37
C ARG A 51 -0.48 -12.60 -10.76
N GLY A 52 0.73 -12.14 -10.44
CA GLY A 52 1.75 -12.97 -9.79
C GLY A 52 1.27 -13.57 -8.46
N GLU A 53 0.60 -12.76 -7.64
CA GLU A 53 0.05 -13.26 -6.37
C GLU A 53 -1.13 -14.22 -6.53
N ARG A 54 -1.93 -14.07 -7.59
CA ARG A 54 -2.99 -15.05 -7.89
C ARG A 54 -2.41 -16.41 -8.24
N ALA A 55 -1.43 -16.43 -9.14
CA ALA A 55 -0.79 -17.67 -9.55
C ALA A 55 -0.17 -18.40 -8.34
N ARG A 56 0.42 -17.66 -7.40
CA ARG A 56 0.89 -18.23 -6.12
C ARG A 56 -0.22 -18.74 -5.21
N ALA A 57 -1.32 -18.01 -5.10
CA ALA A 57 -2.46 -18.45 -4.27
C ALA A 57 -3.08 -19.75 -4.79
N GLU A 58 -3.14 -19.93 -6.11
CA GLU A 58 -3.60 -21.16 -6.76
C GLU A 58 -2.64 -22.34 -6.55
N LEU A 59 -1.34 -22.08 -6.44
CA LEU A 59 -0.32 -23.11 -6.17
C LEU A 59 -0.19 -23.48 -4.69
N ALA A 60 -0.60 -22.59 -3.78
CA ALA A 60 -0.51 -22.80 -2.34
C ALA A 60 -1.09 -24.16 -1.86
N PRO A 61 -2.29 -24.61 -2.29
CA PRO A 61 -2.81 -25.92 -1.89
C PRO A 61 -1.96 -27.09 -2.42
N LYS A 62 -1.53 -27.03 -3.70
CA LYS A 62 -0.67 -28.06 -4.30
C LYS A 62 0.68 -28.16 -3.57
N LEU A 63 1.25 -27.02 -3.21
CA LEU A 63 2.49 -26.96 -2.43
C LEU A 63 2.31 -27.52 -1.01
N ALA A 64 1.15 -27.30 -0.39
CA ALA A 64 0.80 -27.87 0.91
C ALA A 64 0.67 -29.41 0.85
N GLU A 65 0.16 -29.96 -0.25
CA GLU A 65 0.14 -31.43 -0.46
C GLU A 65 1.54 -32.00 -0.66
N LEU A 66 2.38 -31.36 -1.47
CA LEU A 66 3.79 -31.75 -1.63
C LEU A 66 4.50 -31.78 -0.28
N LYS A 67 4.24 -30.77 0.56
CA LYS A 67 4.74 -30.71 1.94
C LYS A 67 4.22 -31.87 2.79
N ARG A 68 2.94 -32.23 2.70
CA ARG A 68 2.39 -33.39 3.44
C ARG A 68 3.07 -34.70 3.03
N LYS A 69 3.41 -34.84 1.74
CA LYS A 69 4.06 -36.03 1.17
C LYS A 69 5.58 -36.10 1.45
N HIS A 70 6.29 -34.99 1.33
CA HIS A 70 7.76 -34.94 1.33
C HIS A 70 8.36 -34.14 2.49
N GLY A 71 7.58 -33.69 3.46
CA GLY A 71 8.03 -32.81 4.55
C GLY A 71 9.17 -33.35 5.41
N LYS A 72 9.40 -34.68 5.39
CA LYS A 72 10.53 -35.34 6.08
C LYS A 72 11.85 -35.32 5.28
N ASN A 73 11.83 -34.94 4.01
CA ASN A 73 13.00 -34.91 3.13
C ASN A 73 13.08 -33.55 2.39
N PRO A 74 13.90 -32.60 2.89
CA PRO A 74 13.94 -31.24 2.36
C PRO A 74 14.43 -31.18 0.90
N GLU A 75 15.37 -32.03 0.50
CA GLU A 75 15.87 -32.08 -0.88
C GLU A 75 14.79 -32.52 -1.86
N ARG A 76 14.04 -33.58 -1.53
CA ARG A 76 12.92 -34.04 -2.36
C ARG A 76 11.79 -33.02 -2.41
N LEU A 77 11.51 -32.35 -1.29
CA LEU A 77 10.52 -31.27 -1.24
C LEU A 77 10.92 -30.10 -2.15
N GLN A 78 12.18 -29.68 -2.12
CA GLN A 78 12.68 -28.58 -2.95
C GLN A 78 12.61 -28.92 -4.44
N ARG A 79 13.06 -30.12 -4.85
CA ARG A 79 12.95 -30.59 -6.24
C ARG A 79 11.51 -30.64 -6.71
N ALA A 80 10.64 -31.31 -5.97
CA ALA A 80 9.23 -31.43 -6.33
C ALA A 80 8.52 -30.06 -6.38
N ALA A 81 8.86 -29.13 -5.48
CA ALA A 81 8.34 -27.76 -5.52
C ALA A 81 8.82 -27.01 -6.76
N SER A 82 10.10 -27.11 -7.13
CA SER A 82 10.63 -26.49 -8.34
C SER A 82 10.00 -27.05 -9.62
N GLU A 83 9.78 -28.36 -9.68
CA GLU A 83 9.08 -29.02 -10.79
C GLU A 83 7.63 -28.56 -10.90
N LEU A 84 6.94 -28.39 -9.76
CA LEU A 84 5.58 -27.86 -9.74
C LEU A 84 5.52 -26.42 -10.28
N TYR A 85 6.43 -25.55 -9.85
CA TYR A 85 6.54 -24.18 -10.38
C TYR A 85 6.81 -24.18 -11.89
N ALA A 86 7.73 -25.04 -12.37
CA ALA A 86 8.05 -25.17 -13.78
C ALA A 86 6.86 -25.70 -14.61
N LYS A 87 6.16 -26.73 -14.13
CA LYS A 87 4.97 -27.30 -14.79
C LYS A 87 3.84 -26.31 -14.94
N GLU A 88 3.64 -25.45 -13.95
CA GLU A 88 2.58 -24.46 -13.92
C GLU A 88 3.00 -23.12 -14.55
N GLY A 89 4.23 -23.04 -15.10
CA GLY A 89 4.74 -21.85 -15.78
C GLY A 89 4.89 -20.62 -14.87
N THR A 90 5.11 -20.84 -13.57
CA THR A 90 5.13 -19.78 -12.55
C THR A 90 6.48 -19.69 -11.85
N SER A 91 6.84 -18.50 -11.39
CA SER A 91 8.13 -18.26 -10.73
C SER A 91 7.97 -18.05 -9.22
N PRO A 92 8.86 -18.60 -8.40
CA PRO A 92 8.95 -18.28 -6.97
C PRO A 92 9.36 -16.83 -6.72
N LEU A 93 9.66 -16.01 -7.74
CA LEU A 93 9.90 -14.57 -7.58
C LEU A 93 8.65 -13.70 -7.83
N ALA A 94 7.56 -14.30 -8.32
CA ALA A 94 6.35 -13.57 -8.74
C ALA A 94 5.69 -12.71 -7.66
N GLY A 95 5.98 -12.94 -6.38
CA GLY A 95 5.47 -12.11 -5.28
C GLY A 95 6.50 -11.23 -4.57
N PHE A 96 7.68 -11.05 -5.16
CA PHE A 96 8.53 -9.88 -4.84
C PHE A 96 8.17 -8.66 -5.67
N LEU A 97 7.30 -8.83 -6.68
CA LEU A 97 6.80 -7.75 -7.53
C LEU A 97 6.22 -6.57 -6.73
N PRO A 98 5.41 -6.78 -5.66
CA PRO A 98 4.88 -5.68 -4.86
C PRO A 98 5.96 -4.78 -4.25
N THR A 99 7.08 -5.36 -3.83
CA THR A 99 8.22 -4.62 -3.25
C THR A 99 8.92 -3.77 -4.32
N LEU A 100 9.05 -4.29 -5.54
CA LEU A 100 9.63 -3.54 -6.66
C LEU A 100 8.74 -2.36 -7.08
N VAL A 101 7.41 -2.51 -7.05
CA VAL A 101 6.46 -1.41 -7.30
C VAL A 101 6.59 -0.29 -6.26
N GLN A 102 7.00 -0.63 -5.03
CA GLN A 102 7.09 0.31 -3.93
C GLN A 102 8.32 1.24 -4.04
N LEU A 103 9.40 0.80 -4.69
CA LEU A 103 10.64 1.57 -4.81
C LEU A 103 10.45 2.94 -5.50
N PRO A 104 9.82 3.05 -6.68
CA PRO A 104 9.56 4.34 -7.32
C PRO A 104 8.75 5.30 -6.45
N VAL A 105 7.75 4.77 -5.76
CA VAL A 105 6.86 5.53 -4.88
C VAL A 105 7.60 6.09 -3.66
N PHE A 106 8.49 5.28 -3.08
CA PHE A 106 9.36 5.70 -1.97
C PHE A 106 10.32 6.83 -2.39
N PHE A 107 10.90 6.78 -3.60
CA PHE A 107 11.80 7.83 -4.09
C PHE A 107 11.10 9.19 -4.22
N VAL A 108 9.86 9.21 -4.71
CA VAL A 108 9.03 10.42 -4.81
C VAL A 108 8.75 11.01 -3.42
N MET A 109 8.33 10.17 -2.48
CA MET A 109 8.14 10.56 -1.08
C MET A 109 9.41 11.12 -0.44
N TYR A 110 10.50 10.35 -0.48
CA TYR A 110 11.75 10.72 0.17
C TYR A 110 12.22 12.10 -0.28
N ARG A 111 12.23 12.40 -1.58
CA ARG A 111 12.68 13.72 -2.08
C ARG A 111 11.70 14.86 -1.79
N LEU A 112 10.37 14.62 -1.84
CA LEU A 112 9.37 15.63 -1.48
C LEU A 112 9.59 16.15 -0.05
N PHE A 113 10.03 15.26 0.86
CA PHE A 113 10.34 15.60 2.26
C PHE A 113 11.82 15.89 2.54
N SER A 114 12.76 15.47 1.68
CA SER A 114 14.21 15.51 1.95
C SER A 114 14.97 16.60 1.18
N THR A 115 14.45 17.25 0.13
CA THR A 115 15.30 18.13 -0.69
C THR A 115 14.66 19.42 -1.23
N GLY A 116 15.21 20.55 -0.78
CA GLY A 116 15.36 21.78 -1.57
C GLY A 116 14.25 22.82 -1.47
N LYS A 117 14.62 24.09 -1.69
CA LYS A 117 13.83 25.33 -1.52
C LYS A 117 12.38 25.28 -2.04
N GLY A 118 12.06 24.49 -3.07
CA GLY A 118 10.69 24.33 -3.59
C GLY A 118 9.77 23.47 -2.71
N GLY A 119 10.29 22.47 -1.99
CA GLY A 119 9.51 21.68 -1.04
C GLY A 119 9.12 22.48 0.20
N ARG A 120 9.97 23.42 0.65
CA ARG A 120 9.69 24.29 1.81
C ARG A 120 8.56 25.28 1.51
N ALA A 121 8.59 25.94 0.35
CA ALA A 121 7.50 26.83 -0.08
C ALA A 121 6.14 26.12 -0.18
N LEU A 122 6.14 24.83 -0.56
CA LEU A 122 4.91 24.02 -0.61
C LEU A 122 4.35 23.67 0.78
N LEU A 123 5.23 23.56 1.79
CA LEU A 123 4.85 23.26 3.18
C LEU A 123 4.31 24.49 3.92
N ASP A 124 4.56 25.70 3.38
CA ASP A 124 4.06 26.97 3.91
C ASP A 124 2.57 27.20 3.56
N HIS A 125 2.01 26.44 2.61
CA HIS A 125 0.58 26.50 2.28
C HIS A 125 -0.29 25.83 3.34
N THR A 126 -1.57 26.22 3.40
CA THR A 126 -2.51 25.75 4.42
C THR A 126 -3.67 24.96 3.83
N LEU A 127 -4.01 23.83 4.46
CA LEU A 127 -5.28 23.14 4.23
C LEU A 127 -6.25 23.59 5.32
N TRP A 128 -7.24 24.41 4.96
CA TRP A 128 -8.31 24.83 5.88
C TRP A 128 -7.76 25.50 7.15
N GLY A 129 -6.70 26.32 6.98
CA GLY A 129 -5.98 26.97 8.08
C GLY A 129 -4.89 26.11 8.73
N ALA A 130 -4.77 24.82 8.39
CA ALA A 130 -3.71 23.96 8.87
C ALA A 130 -2.47 23.99 7.95
N PRO A 131 -1.29 24.40 8.42
CA PRO A 131 -0.07 24.39 7.63
C PRO A 131 0.27 22.96 7.20
N LEU A 132 0.54 22.78 5.92
CA LEU A 132 0.86 21.48 5.32
C LEU A 132 2.16 20.88 5.88
N GLY A 133 3.08 21.73 6.34
CA GLY A 133 4.28 21.35 7.07
C GLY A 133 4.09 21.08 8.57
N GLY A 134 2.96 21.48 9.16
CA GLY A 134 2.68 21.26 10.57
C GLY A 134 2.48 19.78 10.88
N ARG A 135 2.52 19.44 12.17
CA ARG A 135 2.21 18.12 12.72
C ARG A 135 1.01 18.20 13.67
N TRP A 136 0.47 17.04 14.05
CA TRP A 136 -0.61 16.96 15.03
C TRP A 136 -0.25 17.61 16.37
N ALA A 137 0.99 17.45 16.84
CA ALA A 137 1.47 18.07 18.07
C ALA A 137 1.38 19.61 18.03
N ASP A 138 1.68 20.22 16.88
CA ASP A 138 1.60 21.67 16.69
C ASP A 138 0.14 22.15 16.71
N ALA A 139 -0.76 21.37 16.11
CA ALA A 139 -2.20 21.65 16.11
C ALA A 139 -2.79 21.65 17.54
N LEU A 140 -2.32 20.74 18.40
CA LEU A 140 -2.72 20.71 19.81
C LEU A 140 -2.26 21.98 20.56
N GLY A 141 -1.11 22.55 20.19
CA GLY A 141 -0.56 23.76 20.79
C GLY A 141 -1.23 25.07 20.33
N HIS A 142 -1.98 25.09 19.22
CA HIS A 142 -2.54 26.31 18.62
C HIS A 142 -4.08 26.41 18.71
N GLY A 143 -4.70 25.68 19.64
CA GLY A 143 -6.16 25.68 19.83
C GLY A 143 -6.75 24.34 20.25
N GLY A 144 -5.91 23.35 20.56
CA GLY A 144 -6.34 22.02 21.00
C GLY A 144 -6.97 21.18 19.89
N PRO A 145 -7.48 19.98 20.22
CA PRO A 145 -7.97 19.02 19.24
C PRO A 145 -9.23 19.50 18.49
N VAL A 146 -9.97 20.46 19.06
CA VAL A 146 -11.21 21.02 18.49
C VAL A 146 -10.97 22.37 17.80
N GLY A 147 -9.75 22.90 17.83
CA GLY A 147 -9.39 24.08 17.05
C GLY A 147 -9.42 23.82 15.54
N ALA A 148 -9.37 24.89 14.72
CA ALA A 148 -9.44 24.77 13.26
C ALA A 148 -8.41 23.77 12.68
N GLN A 149 -7.16 23.86 13.15
CA GLN A 149 -6.11 22.88 12.81
C GLN A 149 -6.43 21.47 13.33
N GLY A 150 -6.88 21.36 14.59
CA GLY A 150 -7.19 20.09 15.22
C GLY A 150 -8.25 19.29 14.46
N LEU A 151 -9.32 19.97 14.00
CA LEU A 151 -10.40 19.34 13.23
C LEU A 151 -9.90 18.75 11.90
N VAL A 152 -8.96 19.41 11.22
CA VAL A 152 -8.36 18.91 9.98
C VAL A 152 -7.61 17.60 10.22
N TYR A 153 -6.82 17.52 11.29
CA TYR A 153 -6.13 16.29 11.66
C TYR A 153 -7.07 15.20 12.17
N LEU A 154 -8.12 15.55 12.92
CA LEU A 154 -9.14 14.59 13.32
C LEU A 154 -9.84 13.99 12.09
N GLY A 155 -10.18 14.81 11.09
CA GLY A 155 -10.70 14.35 9.81
C GLY A 155 -9.72 13.40 9.10
N LEU A 156 -8.43 13.75 9.07
CA LEU A 156 -7.38 12.87 8.53
C LEU A 156 -7.31 11.54 9.29
N PHE A 157 -7.32 11.54 10.63
CA PHE A 157 -7.27 10.32 11.42
C PHE A 157 -8.50 9.44 11.24
N VAL A 158 -9.69 10.04 11.12
CA VAL A 158 -10.92 9.32 10.81
C VAL A 158 -10.79 8.63 9.45
N LEU A 159 -10.28 9.32 8.43
CA LEU A 159 -10.06 8.75 7.10
C LEU A 159 -9.02 7.63 7.12
N VAL A 160 -7.85 7.86 7.72
CA VAL A 160 -6.80 6.84 7.86
C VAL A 160 -7.32 5.64 8.64
N GLY A 161 -8.06 5.87 9.73
CA GLY A 161 -8.64 4.83 10.58
C GLY A 161 -9.70 4.02 9.86
N ALA A 162 -10.56 4.66 9.06
CA ALA A 162 -11.54 3.99 8.22
C ALA A 162 -10.86 3.08 7.17
N VAL A 163 -9.82 3.59 6.50
CA VAL A 163 -9.04 2.85 5.50
C VAL A 163 -8.27 1.70 6.15
N ALA A 164 -7.66 1.93 7.31
CA ALA A 164 -6.95 0.91 8.08
C ALA A 164 -7.90 -0.20 8.54
N THR A 165 -9.08 0.16 9.05
CA THR A 165 -10.12 -0.79 9.47
C THR A 165 -10.64 -1.60 8.28
N TRP A 166 -10.92 -0.95 7.16
CA TRP A 166 -11.31 -1.62 5.92
C TRP A 166 -10.25 -2.63 5.46
N THR A 167 -8.99 -2.20 5.43
CA THR A 167 -7.85 -3.02 5.03
C THR A 167 -7.62 -4.18 6.00
N TYR A 168 -7.74 -3.94 7.31
CA TYR A 168 -7.68 -4.95 8.36
C TYR A 168 -8.75 -6.02 8.16
N ARG A 169 -10.03 -5.62 8.02
CA ARG A 169 -11.15 -6.55 7.83
C ARG A 169 -10.94 -7.41 6.57
N ARG A 170 -10.45 -6.80 5.50
CA ARG A 170 -10.17 -7.50 4.24
C ARG A 170 -9.00 -8.46 4.34
N ASN A 171 -7.87 -8.03 4.90
CA ASN A 171 -6.69 -8.85 5.08
C ASN A 171 -6.97 -10.02 6.02
N ARG A 172 -7.77 -9.82 7.07
CA ARG A 172 -8.17 -10.90 7.98
C ARG A 172 -9.00 -11.97 7.26
N LYS A 173 -9.93 -11.56 6.38
CA LYS A 173 -10.69 -12.50 5.54
C LYS A 173 -9.77 -13.29 4.60
N ALA A 174 -8.83 -12.60 3.93
CA ALA A 174 -7.87 -13.25 3.04
C ALA A 174 -6.86 -14.17 3.77
N ALA A 175 -6.57 -13.91 5.05
CA ALA A 175 -5.70 -14.74 5.87
C ALA A 175 -6.41 -16.01 6.37
N ALA A 176 -7.73 -15.97 6.58
CA ALA A 176 -8.51 -17.14 6.95
C ALA A 176 -8.52 -18.22 5.85
N ASP A 177 -8.41 -17.79 4.59
CA ASP A 177 -8.39 -18.67 3.42
C ASP A 177 -6.98 -19.18 3.06
N ARG A 178 -5.93 -18.81 3.81
CA ARG A 178 -4.56 -19.26 3.54
C ARG A 178 -4.31 -20.65 4.12
N PRO A 179 -3.73 -21.59 3.35
CA PRO A 179 -3.23 -22.85 3.90
C PRO A 179 -2.19 -22.58 4.98
N ALA A 180 -2.16 -23.42 6.03
CA ALA A 180 -1.22 -23.28 7.13
C ALA A 180 0.25 -23.24 6.63
N PRO A 181 1.10 -22.33 7.17
CA PRO A 181 2.48 -22.15 6.70
C PRO A 181 3.32 -23.43 6.79
N ALA A 182 4.40 -23.51 5.99
CA ALA A 182 5.31 -24.65 5.97
C ALA A 182 5.87 -24.93 7.39
N ALA A 183 6.13 -26.19 7.75
CA ALA A 183 6.67 -26.53 9.09
C ALA A 183 8.09 -25.95 9.26
N GLY A 184 8.76 -25.58 8.16
CA GLY A 184 10.01 -24.81 8.15
C GLY A 184 9.84 -23.28 8.15
N GLU A 185 8.68 -22.73 7.76
CA GLU A 185 8.36 -21.29 7.94
C GLU A 185 7.73 -21.01 9.31
N ALA A 186 6.99 -21.98 9.84
CA ALA A 186 6.47 -22.01 11.21
C ALA A 186 7.56 -22.36 12.24
N ALA A 187 8.78 -22.70 11.79
CA ALA A 187 9.94 -22.94 12.65
C ALA A 187 10.63 -21.66 13.12
N LEU A 188 10.19 -20.47 12.68
CA LEU A 188 10.55 -19.22 13.33
C LEU A 188 9.79 -19.14 14.66
N PRO A 189 10.45 -19.24 15.82
CA PRO A 189 9.80 -18.98 17.10
C PRO A 189 9.15 -17.58 17.03
N GLY A 190 7.82 -17.54 17.14
CA GLY A 190 7.04 -16.30 16.98
C GLY A 190 6.26 -16.15 15.67
N ALA A 191 6.32 -17.09 14.71
CA ALA A 191 5.53 -17.03 13.47
C ALA A 191 4.01 -16.93 13.73
N ALA A 192 3.50 -17.63 14.74
CA ALA A 192 2.08 -17.54 15.14
C ALA A 192 1.73 -16.17 15.76
N VAL A 193 2.67 -15.55 16.48
CA VAL A 193 2.52 -14.18 17.00
C VAL A 193 2.53 -13.20 15.84
N MET A 194 3.46 -13.35 14.88
CA MET A 194 3.51 -12.55 13.66
C MET A 194 2.23 -12.67 12.83
N ALA A 195 1.61 -13.84 12.74
CA ALA A 195 0.32 -14.01 12.06
C ALA A 195 -0.83 -13.28 12.77
N LYS A 196 -0.81 -13.22 14.11
CA LYS A 196 -1.79 -12.45 14.90
C LYS A 196 -1.55 -10.94 14.85
N VAL A 197 -0.28 -10.51 14.79
CA VAL A 197 0.12 -9.10 14.81
C VAL A 197 0.13 -8.48 13.41
N ALA A 198 0.37 -9.25 12.35
CA ALA A 198 0.44 -8.76 10.97
C ALA A 198 -0.79 -7.95 10.52
N PRO A 199 -2.03 -8.34 10.86
CA PRO A 199 -3.20 -7.52 10.56
C PRO A 199 -3.20 -6.18 11.32
N LEU A 200 -2.70 -6.17 12.56
CA LEU A 200 -2.62 -4.97 13.40
C LEU A 200 -1.63 -3.93 12.86
N LEU A 201 -0.62 -4.34 12.09
CA LEU A 201 0.34 -3.43 11.44
C LEU A 201 -0.35 -2.35 10.58
N SER A 202 -1.55 -2.63 10.07
CA SER A 202 -2.32 -1.64 9.29
C SER A 202 -2.66 -0.40 10.12
N PHE A 203 -2.83 -0.53 11.43
CA PHE A 203 -3.05 0.59 12.34
C PHE A 203 -1.77 1.37 12.66
N GLY A 204 -0.57 0.83 12.37
CA GLY A 204 0.68 1.57 12.48
C GLY A 204 0.69 2.84 11.62
N THR A 205 -0.10 2.87 10.54
CA THR A 205 -0.29 4.05 9.70
C THR A 205 -0.92 5.23 10.43
N LEU A 206 -1.78 5.00 11.43
CA LEU A 206 -2.35 6.07 12.27
C LEU A 206 -1.25 6.72 13.14
N ILE A 207 -0.36 5.89 13.70
CA ILE A 207 0.76 6.38 14.50
C ILE A 207 1.70 7.19 13.60
N THR A 208 2.02 6.69 12.41
CA THR A 208 2.81 7.45 11.44
C THR A 208 2.14 8.77 11.07
N ALA A 209 0.84 8.76 10.76
CA ALA A 209 0.07 9.95 10.41
C ALA A 209 0.08 11.02 11.52
N ALA A 210 0.20 10.62 12.79
CA ALA A 210 0.26 11.56 13.91
C ALA A 210 1.62 12.26 14.06
N VAL A 211 2.70 11.64 13.57
CA VAL A 211 4.08 12.14 13.76
C VAL A 211 4.61 12.85 12.51
N VAL A 212 4.09 12.51 11.33
CA VAL A 212 4.50 13.11 10.06
C VAL A 212 3.76 14.43 9.78
N PRO A 213 4.31 15.28 8.90
CA PRO A 213 3.63 16.50 8.46
C PRO A 213 2.27 16.21 7.81
N LEU A 214 1.33 17.17 7.85
CA LEU A 214 0.01 17.03 7.23
C LEU A 214 0.09 16.63 5.75
N ALA A 215 1.00 17.22 4.98
CA ALA A 215 1.24 16.84 3.58
C ALA A 215 1.59 15.35 3.41
N ALA A 216 2.41 14.79 4.32
CA ALA A 216 2.75 13.38 4.32
C ALA A 216 1.55 12.52 4.72
N GLY A 217 0.76 12.99 5.68
CA GLY A 217 -0.49 12.35 6.09
C GLY A 217 -1.50 12.24 4.95
N LEU A 218 -1.71 13.32 4.19
CA LEU A 218 -2.58 13.35 3.00
C LEU A 218 -2.11 12.38 1.92
N TYR A 219 -0.81 12.38 1.64
CA TYR A 219 -0.23 11.39 0.73
C TYR A 219 -0.49 9.96 1.25
N LEU A 220 -0.25 9.71 2.53
CA LEU A 220 -0.36 8.38 3.14
C LEU A 220 -1.80 7.87 3.06
N VAL A 221 -2.79 8.69 3.42
CA VAL A 221 -4.19 8.29 3.32
C VAL A 221 -4.59 8.06 1.86
N THR A 222 -4.15 8.91 0.93
CA THR A 222 -4.47 8.77 -0.50
C THR A 222 -3.90 7.48 -1.08
N THR A 223 -2.61 7.21 -0.80
CA THR A 223 -1.88 6.08 -1.35
C THR A 223 -2.38 4.75 -0.77
N THR A 224 -2.74 4.72 0.51
CA THR A 224 -3.32 3.53 1.18
C THR A 224 -4.76 3.29 0.72
N THR A 225 -5.56 4.34 0.57
CA THR A 225 -6.91 4.27 0.00
C THR A 225 -6.87 3.73 -1.42
N TRP A 226 -6.00 4.28 -2.28
CA TRP A 226 -5.81 3.78 -3.64
C TRP A 226 -5.48 2.30 -3.63
N THR A 227 -4.50 1.88 -2.83
CA THR A 227 -4.08 0.48 -2.75
C THR A 227 -5.24 -0.42 -2.30
N ALA A 228 -6.03 0.02 -1.32
CA ALA A 228 -7.19 -0.72 -0.83
C ALA A 228 -8.28 -0.87 -1.91
N VAL A 229 -8.56 0.19 -2.66
CA VAL A 229 -9.55 0.22 -3.75
C VAL A 229 -9.07 -0.57 -4.97
N GLU A 230 -7.83 -0.40 -5.38
CA GLU A 230 -7.22 -1.13 -6.51
C GLU A 230 -7.22 -2.63 -6.25
N ARG A 231 -6.81 -3.04 -5.04
CA ARG A 231 -6.96 -4.44 -4.60
C ARG A 231 -8.44 -4.83 -4.53
N ALA A 232 -9.35 -3.95 -4.14
CA ALA A 232 -10.78 -4.25 -4.18
C ALA A 232 -11.27 -4.61 -5.58
N TYR A 233 -10.96 -3.76 -6.52
CA TYR A 233 -11.35 -3.89 -7.91
C TYR A 233 -10.77 -5.14 -8.56
N LEU A 234 -9.44 -5.32 -8.44
CA LEU A 234 -8.75 -6.47 -9.04
C LEU A 234 -9.18 -7.80 -8.40
N GLN A 235 -9.69 -7.80 -7.17
CA GLN A 235 -10.20 -9.01 -6.54
C GLN A 235 -11.69 -9.25 -6.79
N ARG A 236 -12.47 -8.24 -7.22
CA ARG A 236 -13.90 -8.41 -7.50
C ARG A 236 -14.15 -8.96 -8.90
N ALA A 237 -13.25 -8.70 -9.85
CA ALA A 237 -13.23 -9.33 -11.17
C ALA A 237 -12.86 -10.84 -11.15
N ARG A 238 -13.00 -11.50 -9.99
CA ARG A 238 -12.70 -12.91 -9.71
C ARG A 238 -13.93 -13.81 -9.80
N THR A 239 -14.95 -13.48 -10.60
CA THR A 239 -16.03 -14.44 -10.83
C THR A 239 -15.41 -15.72 -11.37
N PRO A 240 -15.56 -16.86 -10.67
CA PRO A 240 -14.90 -18.09 -11.05
C PRO A 240 -15.45 -18.51 -12.41
N ARG A 241 -14.57 -18.74 -13.39
CA ARG A 241 -14.96 -19.58 -14.52
C ARG A 241 -15.24 -20.96 -13.89
N PRO A 242 -16.47 -21.50 -13.97
CA PRO A 242 -16.70 -22.86 -13.52
C PRO A 242 -15.64 -23.72 -14.19
N ALA A 243 -15.00 -24.58 -13.41
CA ALA A 243 -14.01 -25.53 -13.91
C ALA A 243 -14.64 -26.21 -15.12
N ALA A 244 -14.21 -25.82 -16.32
CA ALA A 244 -14.57 -26.53 -17.52
C ALA A 244 -14.06 -27.94 -17.26
N ALA A 245 -14.97 -28.91 -17.32
CA ALA A 245 -14.67 -30.31 -17.26
C ALA A 245 -13.52 -30.60 -18.23
N ILE A 246 -12.31 -30.76 -17.70
CA ILE A 246 -11.19 -31.37 -18.41
C ILE A 246 -11.02 -32.72 -17.75
N ASP A 247 -11.97 -33.60 -18.04
CA ASP A 247 -11.84 -35.05 -18.00
C ASP A 247 -12.98 -35.62 -18.87
N ALA A 248 -12.70 -35.72 -20.16
CA ALA A 248 -13.30 -36.68 -21.08
C ALA A 248 -12.59 -36.62 -22.45
N LYS A 249 -11.37 -37.14 -22.53
CA LYS A 249 -10.97 -38.05 -23.61
C LYS A 249 -9.64 -38.74 -23.33
#